data_AF-A0A7W3D3R6-F1
#
_entry.id   AF-A0A7W3D3R6-F1
#
_cell.length_a   1.000
_cell.length_b   1.000
_cell.length_c   1.000
_cell.angle_alpha   90.00
_cell.angle_beta   90.00
_cell.angle_gamma   90.00
#
_symmetry.space_group_name_H-M   'P 1'
#
loop_
_entity.id
_entity.type
_entity.pdbx_description
1 polymer ?
#
loop_
_entity_poly.entity_id
_entity_poly.type
_entity_poly.pdbx_seq_one_letter_code
_entity_poly.pdbx_strand_id
1 'polypeptide(L)' 'MTVTHNDNQYTAKKLNDNEWQLTSVSAPRDKLTLNRWQMHVAGLLQQVEGKS' A
#
# COMPACT_ATOMS: atom_id res chain seq x y z
N MET A 1 5.10 5.86 3.66
CA MET A 1 4.35 6.52 2.57
C MET A 1 2.88 6.34 2.87
N THR A 2 2.06 7.38 2.83
CA THR A 2 0.60 7.23 3.00
C THR A 2 -0.03 7.21 1.62
N VAL A 3 -0.90 6.24 1.37
CA VAL A 3 -1.65 6.07 0.12
C VAL A 3 -3.14 6.05 0.41
N THR A 4 -3.94 6.53 -0.53
CA THR A 4 -5.40 6.52 -0.40
C THR A 4 -5.98 5.51 -1.38
N HIS A 5 -6.87 4.65 -0.89
CA HIS A 5 -7.61 3.67 -1.69
C HIS A 5 -9.03 3.54 -1.15
N ASN A 6 -10.03 3.68 -2.03
CA ASN A 6 -11.45 3.62 -1.68
C ASN A 6 -11.79 4.48 -0.44
N ASP A 7 -11.41 5.76 -0.50
CA ASP A 7 -11.60 6.76 0.57
C ASP A 7 -10.91 6.46 1.92
N ASN A 8 -10.14 5.36 2.01
CA ASN A 8 -9.38 5.00 3.20
C ASN A 8 -7.89 5.30 3.02
N GLN A 9 -7.25 5.76 4.08
CA GLN A 9 -5.80 5.99 4.11
C GLN A 9 -5.04 4.82 4.71
N TYR A 10 -3.96 4.43 4.05
CA TYR A 10 -3.08 3.36 4.47
C TYR A 10 -1.63 3.82 4.50
N THR A 11 -0.89 3.39 5.51
CA THR A 11 0.57 3.45 5.50
C THR A 11 1.11 2.26 4.71
N ALA A 12 1.74 2.53 3.57
CA ALA A 12 2.42 1.53 2.76
C ALA A 12 3.90 1.40 3.17
N LYS A 13 4.33 0.16 3.40
CA LYS A 13 5.72 -0.23 3.68
C LYS A 13 6.13 -1.37 2.76
N LYS A 14 7.19 -1.18 1.98
CA LYS A 14 7.79 -2.26 1.18
C LYS A 14 8.44 -3.28 2.13
N LEU A 15 8.05 -4.55 2.02
CA LEU A 15 8.63 -5.66 2.79
C LEU A 15 9.80 -6.29 2.05
N ASN A 16 9.64 -6.47 0.74
CA ASN A 16 10.66 -6.97 -0.19
C ASN A 16 10.34 -6.44 -1.60
N ASP A 17 11.07 -6.91 -2.63
CA ASP A 17 10.88 -6.43 -4.00
C ASP A 17 9.52 -6.70 -4.64
N ASN A 18 8.77 -7.66 -4.10
CA ASN A 18 7.48 -8.06 -4.64
C ASN A 18 6.31 -7.83 -3.68
N GLU A 19 6.53 -7.39 -2.44
CA GLU A 19 5.49 -7.31 -1.43
C GLU A 19 5.50 -5.99 -0.65
N TRP A 20 4.30 -5.50 -0.38
CA TRP A 20 4.03 -4.31 0.42
C TRP A 20 3.04 -4.66 1.52
N GLN A 21 3.27 -4.12 2.70
CA GLN A 21 2.32 -4.11 3.78
C GLN A 21 1.59 -2.77 3.81
N LEU A 22 0.27 -2.80 3.73
CA LEU A 22 -0.63 -1.68 3.98
C LEU A 22 -1.15 -1.80 5.41
N THR A 23 -1.00 -0.74 6.21
CA THR A 23 -1.58 -0.64 7.55
C THR A 23 -2.59 0.50 7.54
N SER A 24 -3.83 0.25 7.97
CA SER A 24 -4.84 1.31 8.04
C SER A 24 -4.41 2.40 9.03
N VAL A 25 -4.58 3.67 8.63
CA VAL A 25 -4.27 4.81 9.50
C VAL A 25 -5.31 4.94 10.62
N SER A 26 -6.58 4.64 10.34
CA SER A 26 -7.68 4.70 11.32
C SER A 26 -7.73 3.46 12.23
N ALA A 27 -7.25 2.32 11.74
CA ALA A 27 -7.25 1.05 12.48
C ALA A 27 -5.87 0.36 12.37
N PRO A 28 -4.88 0.72 13.20
CA PRO A 28 -3.50 0.23 13.06
C PRO A 28 -3.29 -1.28 13.22
N ARG A 29 -4.30 -2.00 13.74
CA ARG A 29 -4.31 -3.45 13.83
C ARG A 29 -4.67 -4.11 12.50
N ASP A 30 -5.33 -3.39 11.60
CA ASP A 30 -5.72 -3.87 10.29
C ASP A 30 -4.56 -3.69 9.32
N LYS A 31 -3.98 -4.83 8.96
CA LYS A 31 -2.83 -4.92 8.07
C LYS A 31 -3.14 -5.87 6.94
N LEU A 32 -2.75 -5.47 5.74
CA LEU A 32 -2.89 -6.24 4.51
C LEU A 32 -1.52 -6.34 3.85
N THR A 33 -1.10 -7.55 3.48
CA THR A 33 0.07 -7.73 2.65
C THR A 33 -0.39 -7.96 1.22
N LEU A 34 0.12 -7.14 0.31
CA LEU A 34 -0.16 -7.19 -1.11
C LEU A 34 1.10 -7.47 -1.90
N ASN A 35 1.00 -8.34 -2.90
CA ASN A 35 2.05 -8.52 -3.87
C ASN A 35 2.05 -7.39 -4.93
N ARG A 36 3.10 -7.34 -5.76
CA ARG A 36 3.29 -6.30 -6.77
C ARG A 36 2.13 -6.19 -7.75
N TRP A 37 1.57 -7.31 -8.17
CA TRP A 37 0.44 -7.33 -9.10
C TRP A 37 -0.84 -6.79 -8.43
N GLN A 38 -1.10 -7.17 -7.18
CA GLN A 38 -2.23 -6.64 -6.41
C GLN A 38 -2.08 -5.13 -6.17
N MET A 39 -0.86 -4.66 -5.86
CA MET A 39 -0.56 -3.23 -5.76
C MET A 39 -0.81 -2.50 -7.08
N HIS A 40 -0.48 -3.12 -8.22
CA HIS A 40 -0.72 -2.57 -9.56
C HIS A 40 -2.22 -2.47 -9.87
N VAL A 41 -2.97 -3.55 -9.65
CA VAL A 41 -4.43 -3.59 -9.85
C VAL A 41 -5.16 -2.60 -8.94
N ALA A 42 -4.67 -2.40 -7.71
CA ALA A 42 -5.22 -1.41 -6.78
C ALA A 42 -4.85 0.05 -7.14
N GLY A 43 -4.04 0.28 -8.18
CA GLY A 43 -3.53 1.62 -8.53
C GLY A 43 -2.55 2.21 -7.51
N LEU A 44 -2.06 1.39 -6.57
CA LEU A 44 -1.19 1.79 -5.47
C LEU A 44 0.28 1.72 -5.84
N LEU A 45 0.65 0.86 -6.80
CA LEU A 45 2.04 0.65 -7.19
C LEU A 45 2.72 1.94 -7.65
N GLN A 46 2.03 2.74 -8.47
CA GLN A 46 2.56 4.04 -8.93
C GLN A 46 2.77 5.04 -7.78
N GLN A 47 1.91 5.02 -6.74
CA GLN A 47 2.06 5.92 -5.60
C GLN A 47 3.23 5.53 -4.69
N VAL A 48 3.57 4.24 -4.62
CA VAL A 48 4.63 3.75 -3.71
C VAL A 48 5.99 3.58 -4.40
N GLU A 49 6.02 3.26 -5.69
CA GLU A 49 7.26 3.16 -6.49
C GLU A 49 7.59 4.50 -7.18
N GLY A 50 6.59 5.34 -7.45
CA GLY A 50 6.74 6.63 -8.11
C GLY A 50 6.81 7.79 -7.13
N LYS A 51 8.04 8.09 -6.69
CA LYS A 51 8.46 9.50 -6.63
C LYS A 51 9.03 9.84 -8.01
N SER A 52 8.33 10.68 -8.76
CA SER A 52 8.99 11.73 -9.53
C SER A 52 9.13 12.95 -8.63
#